data_AF-A0A812DJT4-F1
#
_entry.id   AF-A0A812DJT4-F1
#
_cell.length_a   1.000
_cell.length_b   1.000
_cell.length_c   1.000
_cell.angle_alpha   90.00
_cell.angle_beta   90.00
_cell.angle_gamma   90.00
#
_symmetry.space_group_name_H-M   'P 1'
#
loop_
_entity.id
_entity.type
_entity.pdbx_description
1 polymer ?
#
loop_
_entity_poly.entity_id
_entity_poly.type
_entity_poly.pdbx_seq_one_letter_code
_entity_poly.pdbx_strand_id
1 'polypeptide(L)'
;MAGNGERNRSLKEALFESLTAILSPQHDVRVNGEEQIKALEVTEEFGVYLAELTVDPNEALAIRQLASVLLKQYVEAHWSNQSSKFRAPETSEKAKCAIRDILPAGLKESISKVRTSVAYAVSAIAHWDWPETWPELFSLLMDALTCGDPNALHGAMRVLTGK
;
A
#
# COMPACT_ATOMS: atom_id res chain seq x y z
N MET A 1 10.12 -6.70 -24.71
CA MET A 1 9.31 -5.84 -23.83
C MET A 1 7.91 -6.39 -23.53
N ALA A 2 7.31 -7.27 -24.37
CA ALA A 2 6.00 -7.88 -24.10
C ALA A 2 5.93 -8.80 -22.85
N GLY A 3 6.95 -9.65 -22.64
CA GLY A 3 6.92 -10.64 -21.55
C GLY A 3 6.99 -10.08 -20.11
N ASN A 4 7.41 -8.83 -19.92
CA ASN A 4 7.41 -8.21 -18.59
C ASN A 4 6.03 -7.67 -18.20
N GLY A 5 5.27 -7.14 -19.17
CA GLY A 5 3.90 -6.68 -18.94
C GLY A 5 2.93 -7.82 -18.65
N GLU A 6 3.08 -8.95 -19.34
CA GLU A 6 2.29 -10.17 -19.10
C GLU A 6 2.59 -10.80 -17.74
N ARG A 7 3.87 -10.89 -17.38
CA ARG A 7 4.29 -11.36 -16.05
C ARG A 7 3.71 -10.49 -14.94
N ASN A 8 3.80 -9.18 -15.10
CA ASN A 8 3.31 -8.24 -14.09
C ASN A 8 1.79 -8.33 -13.92
N ARG A 9 1.05 -8.49 -15.03
CA ARG A 9 -0.38 -8.77 -14.99
C ARG A 9 -0.69 -10.07 -14.25
N SER A 10 0.05 -11.14 -14.55
CA SER A 10 -0.15 -12.44 -13.87
C SER A 10 0.13 -12.39 -12.37
N LEU A 11 1.12 -11.60 -11.92
CA LEU A 11 1.44 -11.44 -10.50
C LEU A 11 0.37 -10.63 -9.77
N LYS A 12 -0.18 -9.60 -10.40
CA LYS A 12 -1.29 -8.82 -9.85
C LYS A 12 -2.55 -9.66 -9.74
N GLU A 13 -2.86 -10.46 -10.75
CA GLU A 13 -3.97 -11.43 -10.73
C GLU A 13 -3.79 -12.46 -9.60
N ALA A 14 -2.60 -13.06 -9.48
CA ALA A 14 -2.29 -14.00 -8.40
C ALA A 14 -2.42 -13.37 -7.01
N LEU A 15 -2.00 -12.11 -6.84
CA LEU A 15 -2.21 -11.37 -5.60
C LEU A 15 -3.69 -11.21 -5.29
N PHE A 16 -4.48 -10.76 -6.26
CA PHE A 16 -5.92 -10.58 -6.11
C PHE A 16 -6.64 -11.89 -5.73
N GLU A 17 -6.30 -12.99 -6.40
CA GLU A 17 -6.81 -14.33 -6.09
C GLU A 17 -6.44 -14.76 -4.67
N SER A 18 -5.20 -14.51 -4.24
CA SER A 18 -4.72 -14.84 -2.90
C SER A 18 -5.47 -14.05 -1.81
N LEU A 19 -5.71 -12.75 -2.02
CA LEU A 19 -6.51 -11.92 -1.12
C LEU A 19 -7.96 -12.43 -1.04
N THR A 20 -8.52 -12.81 -2.18
CA THR A 20 -9.88 -13.38 -2.24
C THR A 20 -9.94 -14.71 -1.50
N ALA A 21 -8.92 -15.56 -1.61
CA ALA A 21 -8.82 -16.83 -0.91
C ALA A 21 -8.73 -16.65 0.62
N ILE A 22 -7.98 -15.66 1.10
CA ILE A 22 -7.86 -15.32 2.53
C ILE A 22 -9.22 -14.92 3.14
N LEU A 23 -10.11 -14.32 2.34
CA LEU A 23 -11.45 -13.93 2.77
C LEU A 23 -12.48 -15.07 2.70
N SER A 24 -12.08 -16.28 2.28
CA SER A 24 -12.96 -17.44 2.16
C SER A 24 -13.41 -18.00 3.51
N PRO A 25 -14.65 -18.51 3.63
CA PRO A 25 -15.09 -19.23 4.84
C PRO A 25 -14.38 -20.59 5.00
N GLN A 26 -13.84 -21.18 3.93
CA GLN A 26 -13.19 -22.49 3.96
C GLN A 26 -11.75 -22.38 4.49
N HIS A 27 -11.42 -23.18 5.51
CA HIS A 27 -10.11 -23.11 6.17
C HIS A 27 -8.94 -23.38 5.20
N ASP A 28 -9.03 -24.46 4.42
CA ASP A 28 -7.95 -24.86 3.51
C ASP A 28 -7.69 -23.80 2.42
N VAL A 29 -8.76 -23.14 1.95
CA VAL A 29 -8.65 -22.03 0.98
C VAL A 29 -7.94 -20.83 1.59
N ARG A 30 -8.25 -20.48 2.86
CA ARG A 30 -7.55 -19.39 3.54
C ARG A 30 -6.07 -19.69 3.74
N VAL A 31 -5.75 -20.90 4.20
CA VAL A 31 -4.36 -21.32 4.42
C VAL A 31 -3.57 -21.26 3.12
N ASN A 32 -4.15 -21.75 2.02
CA ASN A 32 -3.50 -21.65 0.70
C ASN A 32 -3.28 -20.18 0.31
N GLY A 33 -4.30 -19.31 0.47
CA GLY A 33 -4.15 -17.88 0.20
C GLY A 33 -3.04 -17.22 1.00
N GLU A 34 -2.91 -17.55 2.30
CA GLU A 34 -1.81 -17.07 3.15
C GLU A 34 -0.44 -17.57 2.67
N GLU A 35 -0.33 -18.82 2.23
CA GLU A 35 0.91 -19.37 1.66
C GLU A 35 1.30 -18.68 0.35
N GLN A 36 0.33 -18.40 -0.54
CA GLN A 36 0.59 -17.66 -1.77
C GLN A 36 1.04 -16.22 -1.48
N ILE A 37 0.43 -15.54 -0.51
CA ILE A 37 0.88 -14.20 -0.09
C ILE A 37 2.35 -14.24 0.38
N LYS A 38 2.74 -15.24 1.17
CA LYS A 38 4.15 -15.38 1.62
C LYS A 38 5.11 -15.58 0.44
N ALA A 39 4.69 -16.32 -0.59
CA ALA A 39 5.48 -16.50 -1.80
C ALA A 39 5.57 -15.21 -2.64
N LEU A 40 4.49 -14.44 -2.71
CA LEU A 40 4.44 -13.17 -3.43
C LEU A 40 5.17 -12.03 -2.72
N GLU A 41 5.28 -12.07 -1.39
CA GLU A 41 5.88 -11.01 -0.56
C GLU A 41 7.31 -10.63 -0.96
N VAL A 42 8.06 -11.60 -1.52
CA VAL A 42 9.45 -11.39 -1.96
C VAL A 42 9.58 -10.89 -3.41
N THR A 43 8.46 -10.64 -4.10
CA THR A 43 8.46 -10.07 -5.45
C THR A 43 8.60 -8.55 -5.43
N GLU A 44 9.24 -7.98 -6.44
CA GLU A 44 9.54 -6.54 -6.50
C GLU A 44 8.25 -5.69 -6.52
N GLU A 45 7.22 -6.16 -7.23
CA GLU A 45 5.97 -5.43 -7.43
C GLU A 45 4.92 -5.67 -6.33
N PHE A 46 5.18 -6.53 -5.35
CA PHE A 46 4.19 -6.89 -4.31
C PHE A 46 3.62 -5.65 -3.59
N GLY A 47 4.49 -4.80 -3.06
CA GLY A 47 4.08 -3.56 -2.39
C GLY A 47 3.35 -2.59 -3.32
N VAL A 48 3.73 -2.55 -4.60
CA VAL A 48 3.09 -1.69 -5.63
C VAL A 48 1.65 -2.15 -5.85
N TYR A 49 1.42 -3.45 -6.09
CA TYR A 49 0.07 -3.97 -6.30
C TYR A 49 -0.81 -3.85 -5.06
N LEU A 50 -0.25 -4.01 -3.85
CA LEU A 50 -0.98 -3.73 -2.61
C LEU A 50 -1.41 -2.27 -2.52
N ALA A 51 -0.56 -1.32 -2.92
CA ALA A 51 -0.90 0.09 -2.97
C ALA A 51 -2.00 0.36 -4.00
N GLU A 52 -1.89 -0.18 -5.22
CA GLU A 52 -2.91 -0.07 -6.27
C GLU A 52 -4.28 -0.59 -5.80
N LEU A 53 -4.33 -1.82 -5.27
CA LEU A 53 -5.56 -2.43 -4.77
C LEU A 53 -6.15 -1.65 -3.59
N THR A 54 -5.31 -1.05 -2.75
CA THR A 54 -5.79 -0.24 -1.62
C THR A 54 -6.51 1.03 -2.12
N VAL A 55 -5.95 1.72 -3.12
CA VAL A 55 -6.49 3.01 -3.59
C VAL A 55 -7.54 2.89 -4.69
N ASP A 56 -7.72 1.72 -5.31
CA ASP A 56 -8.71 1.52 -6.38
C ASP A 56 -10.15 1.62 -5.85
N PRO A 57 -10.94 2.64 -6.25
CA PRO A 57 -12.31 2.80 -5.78
C PRO A 57 -13.28 1.74 -6.30
N ASN A 58 -12.91 0.99 -7.35
CA ASN A 58 -13.77 -0.02 -7.98
C ASN A 58 -13.67 -1.39 -7.29
N GLU A 59 -12.66 -1.58 -6.45
CA GLU A 59 -12.43 -2.84 -5.76
C GLU A 59 -13.33 -3.03 -4.54
N ALA A 60 -13.63 -4.30 -4.24
CA ALA A 60 -14.45 -4.64 -3.08
C ALA A 60 -13.78 -4.15 -1.78
N LEU A 61 -14.56 -3.52 -0.88
CA LEU A 61 -14.03 -2.94 0.37
C LEU A 61 -13.21 -3.94 1.20
N ALA A 62 -13.60 -5.21 1.22
CA ALA A 62 -12.88 -6.25 1.95
C ALA A 62 -11.47 -6.49 1.38
N ILE A 63 -11.32 -6.49 0.06
CA ILE A 63 -10.02 -6.60 -0.62
C ILE A 63 -9.18 -5.37 -0.33
N ARG A 64 -9.74 -4.17 -0.49
CA ARG A 64 -9.06 -2.90 -0.21
C ARG A 64 -8.56 -2.82 1.24
N GLN A 65 -9.38 -3.27 2.19
CA GLN A 65 -9.01 -3.32 3.61
C GLN A 65 -7.87 -4.31 3.86
N LEU A 66 -7.99 -5.54 3.35
CA LEU A 66 -6.95 -6.54 3.52
C LEU A 66 -5.63 -6.10 2.86
N ALA A 67 -5.69 -5.58 1.64
CA ALA A 67 -4.55 -5.03 0.92
C ALA A 67 -3.88 -3.90 1.74
N SER A 68 -4.67 -3.01 2.35
CA SER A 68 -4.12 -1.92 3.17
C SER A 68 -3.41 -2.41 4.44
N VAL A 69 -3.89 -3.50 5.05
CA VAL A 69 -3.27 -4.12 6.22
C VAL A 69 -1.95 -4.77 5.82
N LEU A 70 -1.92 -5.52 4.72
CA LEU A 70 -0.71 -6.13 4.21
C LEU A 70 0.31 -5.09 3.73
N LEU A 71 -0.14 -3.99 3.12
CA LEU A 71 0.74 -2.90 2.72
C LEU A 71 1.46 -2.29 3.91
N LYS A 72 0.75 -2.06 5.02
CA LYS A 72 1.37 -1.57 6.25
C LYS A 72 2.43 -2.55 6.76
N GLN A 73 2.11 -3.84 6.81
CA GLN A 73 3.06 -4.88 7.23
C GLN A 73 4.28 -4.94 6.31
N TYR A 74 4.05 -4.79 5.01
CA TYR A 74 5.09 -4.74 4.00
C TYR A 74 6.02 -3.54 4.21
N VAL A 75 5.49 -2.32 4.41
CA VAL A 75 6.30 -1.13 4.69
C VAL A 75 7.13 -1.32 5.97
N GLU A 76 6.54 -1.83 7.05
CA GLU A 76 7.28 -2.07 8.30
C GLU A 76 8.43 -3.08 8.15
N ALA A 77 8.26 -4.09 7.29
CA ALA A 77 9.19 -5.19 7.12
C ALA A 77 10.20 -4.99 5.98
N HIS A 78 9.84 -4.31 4.89
CA HIS A 78 10.63 -4.30 3.65
C HIS A 78 11.08 -2.90 3.24
N TRP A 79 10.59 -1.81 3.86
CA TRP A 79 10.90 -0.46 3.36
C TRP A 79 12.34 -0.01 3.61
N SER A 80 12.90 -0.38 4.76
CA SER A 80 14.25 0.02 5.19
C SER A 80 14.94 -1.12 5.90
N ASN A 81 16.17 -1.44 5.47
CA ASN A 81 17.03 -2.42 6.13
C ASN A 81 17.45 -2.04 7.56
N GLN A 82 17.21 -0.79 7.96
CA GLN A 82 17.48 -0.27 9.30
C GLN A 82 16.31 -0.54 10.27
N SER A 83 15.17 -1.04 9.78
CA SER A 83 14.03 -1.41 10.62
C SER A 83 14.37 -2.60 11.52
N SER A 84 13.96 -2.55 12.79
CA SER A 84 14.10 -3.70 13.71
C SER A 84 13.23 -4.90 13.31
N LYS A 85 12.20 -4.67 12.48
CA LYS A 85 11.31 -5.70 11.92
C LYS A 85 11.70 -6.11 10.50
N PHE A 86 12.89 -5.69 10.03
CA PHE A 86 13.29 -5.88 8.65
C PHE A 86 13.30 -7.35 8.24
N ARG A 87 12.75 -7.62 7.05
CA ARG A 87 12.78 -8.90 6.35
C ARG A 87 13.23 -8.62 4.92
N ALA A 88 14.22 -9.36 4.45
CA ALA A 88 14.67 -9.26 3.06
C ALA A 88 13.59 -9.79 2.08
N PRO A 89 13.51 -9.28 0.85
CA PRO A 89 14.33 -8.21 0.28
C PRO A 89 13.90 -6.81 0.73
N GLU A 90 14.82 -5.85 0.68
CA GLU A 90 14.47 -4.43 0.80
C GLU A 90 13.74 -3.96 -0.47
N THR A 91 12.74 -3.11 -0.30
CA THR A 91 11.92 -2.56 -1.39
C THR A 91 12.83 -1.79 -2.35
N SER A 92 12.79 -2.11 -3.64
CA SER A 92 13.60 -1.40 -4.63
C SER A 92 13.18 0.06 -4.73
N GLU A 93 14.11 0.97 -5.06
CA GLU A 93 13.76 2.38 -5.22
C GLU A 93 12.70 2.61 -6.30
N LYS A 94 12.67 1.77 -7.34
CA LYS A 94 11.62 1.79 -8.36
C LYS A 94 10.25 1.52 -7.74
N ALA A 95 10.14 0.47 -6.91
CA ALA A 95 8.89 0.14 -6.22
C ALA A 95 8.52 1.21 -5.19
N LYS A 96 9.48 1.75 -4.42
CA LYS A 96 9.23 2.85 -3.48
C LYS A 96 8.67 4.09 -4.18
N CYS A 97 9.29 4.51 -5.30
CA CYS A 97 8.78 5.63 -6.10
C CYS A 97 7.34 5.39 -6.54
N ALA A 98 7.03 4.21 -7.10
CA ALA A 98 5.66 3.90 -7.52
C ALA A 98 4.67 3.95 -6.34
N ILE A 99 5.02 3.39 -5.18
CA ILE A 99 4.15 3.41 -4.00
C ILE A 99 3.93 4.85 -3.51
N ARG A 100 4.98 5.69 -3.50
CA ARG A 100 4.90 7.12 -3.15
C ARG A 100 4.02 7.91 -4.12
N ASP A 101 3.98 7.54 -5.40
CA ASP A 101 3.09 8.17 -6.39
C ASP A 101 1.62 7.72 -6.23
N ILE A 102 1.40 6.46 -5.86
CA ILE A 102 0.06 5.86 -5.76
C ILE A 102 -0.69 6.31 -4.50
N LEU A 103 -0.04 6.24 -3.33
CA LEU A 103 -0.75 6.37 -2.04
C LEU A 103 -1.41 7.73 -1.78
N PRO A 104 -0.84 8.89 -2.17
CA PRO A 104 -1.47 10.19 -1.93
C PRO A 104 -2.89 10.30 -2.50
N ALA A 105 -3.19 9.60 -3.60
CA ALA A 105 -4.53 9.57 -4.19
C ALA A 105 -5.59 8.97 -3.25
N GLY A 106 -5.19 8.07 -2.34
CA GLY A 106 -6.09 7.46 -1.35
C GLY A 106 -6.41 8.35 -0.15
N LEU A 107 -5.72 9.49 0.04
CA LEU A 107 -6.00 10.42 1.14
C LEU A 107 -7.35 11.14 0.99
N LYS A 108 -7.91 11.18 -0.22
CA LYS A 108 -9.25 11.73 -0.50
C LYS A 108 -10.34 10.65 -0.60
N GLU A 109 -10.05 9.41 -0.26
CA GLU A 109 -11.03 8.32 -0.29
C GLU A 109 -12.23 8.66 0.60
N SER A 110 -13.44 8.43 0.09
CA SER A 110 -14.70 8.62 0.82
C SER A 110 -14.84 7.68 2.03
N ILE A 111 -14.36 6.44 1.90
CA ILE A 111 -14.43 5.42 2.94
C ILE A 111 -13.37 5.69 4.01
N SER A 112 -13.79 6.20 5.17
CA SER A 112 -12.91 6.60 6.28
C SER A 112 -11.92 5.53 6.75
N LYS A 113 -12.29 4.25 6.68
CA LYS A 113 -11.40 3.13 7.04
C LYS A 113 -10.22 3.01 6.07
N VAL A 114 -10.48 3.04 4.76
CA VAL A 114 -9.42 2.97 3.73
C VAL A 114 -8.56 4.23 3.78
N ARG A 115 -9.19 5.41 3.84
CA ARG A 115 -8.48 6.69 3.98
C ARG A 115 -7.52 6.70 5.19
N THR A 116 -7.96 6.16 6.31
CA THR A 116 -7.14 6.03 7.52
C THR A 116 -5.98 5.06 7.32
N SER A 117 -6.20 3.89 6.71
CA SER A 117 -5.12 2.95 6.41
C SER A 117 -4.07 3.55 5.47
N VAL A 118 -4.51 4.27 4.43
CA VAL A 118 -3.61 4.97 3.49
C VAL A 118 -2.79 6.02 4.25
N ALA A 119 -3.42 6.84 5.09
CA ALA A 119 -2.70 7.82 5.90
C ALA A 119 -1.63 7.17 6.78
N TYR A 120 -1.93 6.02 7.40
CA TYR A 120 -0.93 5.27 8.17
C TYR A 120 0.24 4.76 7.31
N ALA A 121 -0.04 4.24 6.12
CA ALA A 121 1.00 3.79 5.20
C ALA A 121 1.91 4.96 4.76
N VAL A 122 1.31 6.11 4.43
CA VAL A 122 2.06 7.33 4.09
C VAL A 122 2.91 7.80 5.27
N SER A 123 2.38 7.84 6.50
CA SER A 123 3.17 8.19 7.68
C SER A 123 4.31 7.21 7.96
N ALA A 124 4.09 5.91 7.75
CA ALA A 124 5.12 4.89 7.94
C ALA A 124 6.27 5.02 6.92
N ILE A 125 5.95 5.38 5.67
CA ILE A 125 6.94 5.67 4.64
C ILE A 125 7.67 6.98 4.94
N ALA A 126 6.94 8.02 5.30
CA ALA A 126 7.49 9.35 5.60
C ALA A 126 8.52 9.30 6.73
N HIS A 127 8.37 8.40 7.70
CA HIS A 127 9.34 8.18 8.77
C HIS A 127 10.76 7.88 8.25
N TRP A 128 10.87 7.20 7.11
CA TRP A 128 12.15 6.81 6.51
C TRP A 128 12.60 7.75 5.40
N ASP A 129 11.66 8.29 4.63
CA ASP A 129 11.96 8.93 3.36
C ASP A 129 11.86 10.46 3.39
N TRP A 130 11.22 11.06 4.40
CA TRP A 130 11.07 12.51 4.48
C TRP A 130 12.12 13.13 5.42
N PRO A 131 12.76 14.26 5.05
CA PRO A 131 12.55 15.06 3.82
C PRO A 131 13.41 14.69 2.61
N GLU A 132 14.44 13.85 2.74
CA GLU A 132 15.49 13.70 1.71
C GLU A 132 15.04 12.96 0.45
N THR A 133 14.28 11.88 0.60
CA THR A 133 13.87 10.97 -0.49
C THR A 133 12.46 11.28 -1.00
N TRP A 134 11.62 11.90 -0.18
CA TRP A 134 10.26 12.31 -0.54
C TRP A 134 9.98 13.79 -0.21
N PRO A 135 10.72 14.75 -0.81
CA PRO A 135 10.62 16.17 -0.47
C PRO A 135 9.21 16.76 -0.76
N GLU A 136 8.53 16.26 -1.80
CA GLU A 136 7.20 16.71 -2.21
C GLU A 136 6.06 16.28 -1.27
N LEU A 137 6.33 15.46 -0.25
CA LEU A 137 5.27 15.02 0.67
C LEU A 137 4.58 16.21 1.35
N PHE A 138 5.34 17.23 1.76
CA PHE A 138 4.77 18.37 2.47
C PHE A 138 3.87 19.22 1.56
N SER A 139 4.29 19.50 0.33
CA SER A 139 3.48 20.23 -0.66
C SER A 139 2.18 19.48 -0.96
N LEU A 140 2.24 18.16 -1.20
CA LEU A 140 1.07 17.31 -1.41
C LEU A 140 0.07 17.37 -0.25
N LEU A 141 0.56 17.38 1.00
CA LEU A 141 -0.30 17.47 2.18
C LEU A 141 -0.92 18.87 2.33
N MET A 142 -0.19 19.94 2.03
CA MET A 142 -0.74 21.30 2.07
C MET A 142 -1.82 21.52 1.00
N ASP A 143 -1.62 20.97 -0.19
CA ASP A 143 -2.63 21.00 -1.25
C ASP A 143 -3.90 20.25 -0.83
N ALA A 144 -3.76 19.08 -0.22
CA ALA A 144 -4.89 18.31 0.31
C ALA A 144 -5.66 19.06 1.42
N LEU A 145 -4.98 19.84 2.27
CA LEU A 145 -5.61 20.66 3.31
C LEU A 145 -6.40 21.86 2.73
N THR A 146 -5.96 22.40 1.59
CA THR A 146 -6.48 23.66 1.03
C THR A 146 -7.42 23.47 -0.17
N CYS A 147 -7.50 22.27 -0.75
CA CYS A 147 -8.31 21.98 -1.94
C CYS A 147 -9.84 22.02 -1.72
N GLY A 148 -10.31 22.14 -0.48
CA GLY A 148 -11.73 22.23 -0.14
C GLY A 148 -12.47 20.89 -0.08
N ASP A 149 -11.81 19.76 -0.33
CA ASP A 149 -12.38 18.42 -0.13
C ASP A 149 -12.22 17.99 1.36
N PRO A 150 -13.32 17.78 2.11
CA PRO A 150 -13.25 17.33 3.50
C PRO A 150 -12.56 15.97 3.67
N ASN A 151 -12.64 15.08 2.69
CA ASN A 151 -11.96 13.79 2.75
C ASN A 151 -10.44 13.99 2.64
N ALA A 152 -9.99 14.73 1.63
CA ALA A 152 -8.57 15.06 1.45
C ALA A 152 -7.99 15.73 2.70
N LEU A 153 -8.70 16.71 3.27
CA LEU A 153 -8.33 17.39 4.50
C LEU A 153 -8.19 16.39 5.66
N HIS A 154 -9.18 15.52 5.88
CA HIS A 154 -9.11 14.51 6.95
C HIS A 154 -7.95 13.53 6.75
N GLY A 155 -7.70 13.10 5.50
CA GLY A 155 -6.59 12.21 5.17
C GLY A 155 -5.24 12.87 5.49
N ALA A 156 -5.03 14.10 5.00
CA ALA A 156 -3.79 14.84 5.21
C ALA A 156 -3.54 15.19 6.68
N MET A 157 -4.58 15.64 7.41
CA MET A 157 -4.48 15.87 8.85
C MET A 157 -4.05 14.60 9.59
N ARG A 158 -4.55 13.43 9.17
CA ARG A 158 -4.17 12.17 9.81
C ARG A 158 -2.69 11.85 9.60
N VAL A 159 -2.19 12.04 8.38
CA VAL A 159 -0.74 11.87 8.07
C VAL A 159 0.11 12.77 8.97
N LEU A 160 -0.26 14.05 9.10
CA LEU A 160 0.48 15.03 9.90
C LEU A 160 0.45 14.74 11.40
N THR A 161 -0.62 14.13 11.91
CA THR A 161 -0.73 13.80 13.35
C THR A 161 -0.01 12.52 13.74
N GLY A 162 0.39 11.67 12.79
CA GLY A 162 1.20 10.47 13.03
C GLY A 162 0.64 9.47 14.05
N LYS A 163 -0.68 9.49 14.31
CA LYS A 163 -1.38 8.66 15.31
C LYS A 163 -2.53 7.86 14.74
#